data_AF-A0A0G0ARY3-F1
#
_entry.id   AF-A0A0G0ARY3-F1
#
_cell.length_a   1.000
_cell.length_b   1.000
_cell.length_c   1.000
_cell.angle_alpha   90.00
_cell.angle_beta   90.00
_cell.angle_gamma   90.00
#
_symmetry.space_group_name_H-M   'P 1'
#
loop_
_entity.id
_entity.type
_entity.pdbx_description
1 polymer ?
#
loop_
_entity_poly.entity_id
_entity_poly.type
_entity_poly.pdbx_seq_one_letter_code
_entity_poly.pdbx_strand_id
1 'polypeptide(L)'
;MRQNIVINNEKEKILIADLQERVDINASRIKKLLALPDLTKKENSPVKILFDQILKLPRFKDFDVVDFPKIVTVEQNFDLLNTSKDHSSRRETDTYYVTDEYVLRTQMTVMWSFYLKDPEILEKLKKEGYVAALSTGIVFRKDEIDRHHFPAFHQIDGLYIC
;
A
#
# COMPACT_ATOMS: atom_id res chain seq x y z
N MET A 1 -14.96 -6.65 -17.41
CA MET A 1 -15.61 -5.86 -16.34
C MET A 1 -14.59 -5.60 -15.25
N ARG A 2 -14.55 -4.39 -14.69
CA ARG A 2 -13.69 -4.02 -13.56
C ARG A 2 -13.94 -4.94 -12.36
N GLN A 3 -12.87 -5.44 -11.75
CA GLN A 3 -12.90 -6.17 -10.49
C GLN A 3 -12.51 -5.27 -9.31
N ASN A 4 -13.07 -5.54 -8.13
CA ASN A 4 -12.58 -4.98 -6.87
C ASN A 4 -11.87 -6.10 -6.11
N ILE A 5 -10.54 -6.05 -6.08
CA ILE A 5 -9.69 -7.09 -5.51
C ILE A 5 -9.27 -6.64 -4.10
N VAL A 6 -9.61 -7.44 -3.09
CA VAL A 6 -9.25 -7.17 -1.70
C VAL A 6 -8.35 -8.30 -1.20
N ILE A 7 -7.10 -7.95 -0.87
CA ILE A 7 -6.07 -8.90 -0.52
C ILE A 7 -5.95 -8.96 0.99
N ASN A 8 -6.45 -10.05 1.55
CA ASN A 8 -6.35 -10.33 2.97
C ASN A 8 -5.05 -11.08 3.26
N ASN A 9 -4.30 -10.65 4.26
CA ASN A 9 -3.08 -11.31 4.68
C ASN A 9 -3.18 -11.70 6.16
N GLU A 10 -3.34 -13.00 6.44
CA GLU A 10 -3.37 -13.52 7.81
C GLU A 10 -2.11 -13.18 8.60
N LYS A 11 -0.96 -13.05 7.92
CA LYS A 11 0.29 -12.65 8.55
C LYS A 11 0.23 -11.22 9.10
N GLU A 12 -0.48 -10.30 8.44
CA GLU A 12 -0.68 -8.94 8.95
C GLU A 12 -1.41 -8.97 10.29
N LYS A 13 -2.45 -9.81 10.43
CA LYS A 13 -3.18 -9.94 11.70
C LYS A 13 -2.28 -10.44 12.83
N ILE A 14 -1.44 -11.44 12.54
CA ILE A 14 -0.46 -11.99 13.51
C ILE A 14 0.55 -10.92 13.91
N LEU A 15 1.10 -10.17 12.96
CA LEU A 15 2.05 -9.08 13.23
C LEU A 15 1.43 -7.94 14.03
N ILE A 16 0.16 -7.61 13.76
CA ILE A 16 -0.57 -6.62 14.55
C ILE A 16 -0.77 -7.10 15.99
N ALA A 17 -1.08 -8.38 16.19
CA ALA A 17 -1.23 -8.96 17.53
C ALA A 17 0.09 -8.91 18.31
N ASP A 18 1.21 -9.33 17.69
CA ASP A 18 2.55 -9.23 18.28
C ASP A 18 2.93 -7.78 18.64
N LEU A 19 2.64 -6.82 17.75
CA LEU A 19 2.84 -5.39 18.01
C LEU A 19 2.04 -4.86 19.21
N GLN A 20 0.88 -5.46 19.53
CA GLN A 20 0.11 -5.05 20.72
C GLN A 20 0.85 -5.38 22.02
N GLU A 21 1.52 -6.54 22.07
CA GLU A 21 2.26 -7.00 23.25
C GLU A 21 3.58 -6.23 23.46
N ARG A 22 4.17 -5.70 22.38
CA ARG A 22 5.41 -4.92 22.45
C ARG A 22 5.23 -3.54 23.08
N VAL A 23 6.13 -3.18 24.00
CA VAL A 23 6.10 -1.92 24.77
C VAL A 23 7.16 -0.90 24.36
N ASP A 24 8.00 -1.21 23.37
CA ASP A 24 9.05 -0.30 22.93
C ASP A 24 8.50 0.95 22.19
N ILE A 25 9.35 1.98 22.07
CA ILE A 25 8.98 3.27 21.47
C ILE A 25 8.58 3.10 19.99
N ASN A 26 9.26 2.22 19.25
CA ASN A 26 8.95 1.98 17.84
C ASN A 26 7.58 1.31 17.69
N ALA A 27 7.31 0.25 18.46
CA ALA A 27 6.00 -0.40 18.50
C ALA A 27 4.88 0.57 18.89
N SER A 28 5.12 1.44 19.89
CA SER A 28 4.16 2.46 20.30
C SER A 28 3.85 3.47 19.19
N ARG A 29 4.85 3.87 18.40
CA ARG A 29 4.65 4.75 17.23
C ARG A 29 3.86 4.04 16.13
N ILE A 30 4.24 2.81 15.77
CA ILE A 30 3.57 2.00 14.74
C ILE A 30 2.10 1.78 15.11
N LYS A 31 1.80 1.46 16.37
CA LYS A 31 0.41 1.30 16.86
C LYS A 31 -0.43 2.55 16.63
N LYS A 32 0.11 3.74 16.93
CA LYS A 32 -0.59 5.01 16.69
C LYS A 32 -0.86 5.25 15.22
N LEU A 33 0.10 4.93 14.35
CA LEU A 33 -0.04 5.08 12.90
C LEU A 33 -1.09 4.12 12.33
N LEU A 34 -1.07 2.86 12.75
CA LEU A 34 -2.04 1.85 12.31
C LEU A 34 -3.47 2.15 12.77
N ALA A 35 -3.63 2.88 13.89
CA ALA A 35 -4.93 3.34 14.39
C ALA A 35 -5.49 4.53 13.59
N LEU A 36 -4.70 5.20 12.75
CA LEU A 36 -5.20 6.29 11.92
C LEU A 36 -6.19 5.77 10.87
N PRO A 37 -7.29 6.50 10.63
CA PRO A 37 -8.26 6.09 9.62
C PRO A 37 -7.67 6.25 8.21
N ASP A 38 -8.01 5.31 7.33
CA ASP A 38 -7.75 5.49 5.91
C ASP A 38 -8.77 6.49 5.32
N LEU A 39 -8.31 7.71 5.08
CA LEU A 39 -9.12 8.81 4.55
C LEU A 39 -9.62 8.58 3.12
N THR A 40 -9.10 7.60 2.39
CA THR A 40 -9.65 7.16 1.10
C THR A 40 -10.93 6.35 1.25
N LYS A 41 -11.16 5.77 2.45
CA LYS A 41 -12.32 4.93 2.79
C LYS A 41 -13.31 5.65 3.72
N LYS A 42 -12.90 6.78 4.32
CA LYS A 42 -13.74 7.54 5.24
C LYS A 42 -14.78 8.39 4.49
N GLU A 43 -16.06 8.18 4.80
CA GLU A 43 -17.15 9.00 4.27
C GLU A 43 -16.96 10.49 4.57
N ASN A 44 -17.35 11.34 3.61
CA ASN A 44 -17.18 12.80 3.63
C ASN A 44 -15.73 13.31 3.74
N SER A 45 -14.73 12.44 3.62
CA SER A 45 -13.33 12.86 3.54
C SER A 45 -13.04 13.50 2.17
N PRO A 46 -12.38 14.67 2.10
CA PRO A 46 -11.91 15.24 0.84
C PRO A 46 -11.03 14.28 0.04
N VAL A 47 -10.22 13.46 0.72
CA VAL A 47 -9.36 12.45 0.08
C VAL A 47 -10.20 11.39 -0.63
N LYS A 48 -11.26 10.89 0.02
CA LYS A 48 -12.20 9.94 -0.60
C LYS A 48 -12.93 10.56 -1.79
N ILE A 49 -13.41 11.79 -1.64
CA ILE A 49 -14.11 12.51 -2.72
C ILE A 49 -13.21 12.64 -3.95
N LEU A 50 -11.94 13.02 -3.77
CA LEU A 50 -10.97 13.11 -4.85
C LEU A 50 -10.72 11.74 -5.50
N PHE A 51 -10.53 10.69 -4.70
CA PHE A 51 -10.33 9.34 -5.25
C PHE A 51 -11.55 8.85 -6.04
N ASP A 52 -12.77 9.02 -5.51
CA ASP A 52 -14.00 8.64 -6.18
C ASP A 52 -14.19 9.41 -7.50
N GLN A 53 -13.77 10.68 -7.54
CA GLN A 53 -13.75 11.48 -8.78
C GLN A 53 -12.76 10.93 -9.80
N ILE A 54 -11.55 10.57 -9.38
CA ILE A 54 -10.54 9.95 -10.26
C ILE A 54 -11.08 8.63 -10.81
N LEU A 55 -11.61 7.75 -9.96
CA LEU A 55 -12.10 6.43 -10.35
C LEU A 55 -13.29 6.50 -11.33
N LYS A 56 -14.05 7.61 -11.33
CA LYS A 56 -15.17 7.84 -12.27
C LYS A 56 -14.71 8.33 -13.64
N LEU A 57 -13.44 8.69 -13.83
CA LEU A 57 -12.95 9.13 -15.14
C LEU A 57 -13.06 7.99 -16.17
N PRO A 58 -13.55 8.25 -17.40
CA PRO A 58 -13.77 7.19 -18.40
C PRO A 58 -12.56 6.32 -18.70
N ARG A 59 -11.34 6.88 -18.61
CA ARG A 59 -10.08 6.16 -18.84
C ARG A 59 -9.81 5.04 -17.84
N PHE A 60 -10.42 5.10 -16.66
CA PHE A 60 -10.23 4.13 -15.58
C PHE A 60 -11.42 3.17 -15.43
N LYS A 61 -12.37 3.21 -16.36
CA LYS A 61 -13.59 2.38 -16.35
C LYS A 61 -13.28 0.88 -16.22
N ASP A 62 -12.21 0.44 -16.90
CA ASP A 62 -11.82 -0.96 -16.99
C ASP A 62 -10.60 -1.32 -16.12
N PHE A 63 -10.13 -0.37 -15.29
CA PHE A 63 -9.03 -0.61 -14.35
C PHE A 63 -9.57 -1.33 -13.11
N ASP A 64 -9.01 -2.50 -12.82
CA ASP A 64 -9.29 -3.23 -11.57
C ASP A 64 -8.88 -2.36 -10.36
N VAL A 65 -9.65 -2.40 -9.27
CA VAL A 65 -9.35 -1.64 -8.05
C VAL A 65 -8.79 -2.60 -7.02
N VAL A 66 -7.56 -2.37 -6.59
CA VAL A 66 -6.83 -3.27 -5.69
C VAL A 66 -6.66 -2.63 -4.33
N ASP A 67 -7.11 -3.30 -3.28
CA ASP A 67 -6.84 -2.98 -1.87
C ASP A 67 -5.99 -4.09 -1.26
N PHE A 68 -4.95 -3.72 -0.52
CA PHE A 68 -3.97 -4.66 0.00
C PHE A 68 -3.50 -4.26 1.42
N PRO A 69 -2.79 -5.14 2.15
CA PRO A 69 -2.36 -4.90 3.53
C PRO A 69 -1.52 -3.65 3.72
N LYS A 70 -1.57 -3.06 4.92
CA LYS A 70 -0.69 -1.95 5.32
C LYS A 70 0.69 -2.46 5.72
N ILE A 71 0.78 -3.68 6.26
CA ILE A 71 2.04 -4.34 6.57
C ILE A 71 2.41 -5.29 5.43
N VAL A 72 3.57 -5.06 4.81
CA VAL A 72 4.08 -5.86 3.68
C VAL A 72 5.52 -6.27 3.94
N THR A 73 6.04 -7.23 3.17
CA THR A 73 7.44 -7.63 3.33
C THR A 73 8.38 -6.54 2.80
N VAL A 74 9.61 -6.49 3.32
CA VAL A 74 10.70 -5.66 2.77
C VAL A 74 10.91 -5.97 1.28
N GLU A 75 10.80 -7.25 0.91
CA GLU A 75 10.90 -7.70 -0.47
C GLU A 75 9.83 -7.06 -1.35
N GLN A 76 8.56 -7.08 -0.92
CA GLN A 76 7.45 -6.48 -1.64
C GLN A 76 7.56 -4.97 -1.74
N ASN A 77 7.95 -4.30 -0.65
CA ASN A 77 8.01 -2.84 -0.61
C ASN A 77 9.20 -2.28 -1.42
N PHE A 78 10.27 -3.05 -1.57
CA PHE A 78 11.53 -2.54 -2.13
C PHE A 78 12.22 -3.48 -3.14
N ASP A 79 12.46 -4.75 -2.81
CA ASP A 79 13.27 -5.65 -3.66
C ASP A 79 12.60 -5.90 -5.01
N LEU A 80 11.31 -6.23 -5.02
CA LEU A 80 10.52 -6.45 -6.24
C LEU A 80 10.35 -5.17 -7.08
N LEU A 81 10.57 -4.00 -6.45
CA LEU A 81 10.54 -2.70 -7.09
C LEU A 81 11.95 -2.19 -7.43
N ASN A 82 12.94 -3.09 -7.43
CA ASN A 82 14.33 -2.82 -7.83
C ASN A 82 15.00 -1.69 -7.02
N THR A 83 14.58 -1.46 -5.79
CA THR A 83 15.26 -0.51 -4.89
C THR A 83 16.53 -1.18 -4.36
N SER A 84 17.70 -0.53 -4.42
CA SER A 84 18.95 -1.14 -3.88
C SER A 84 18.87 -1.36 -2.35
N LYS A 85 19.57 -2.37 -1.82
CA LYS A 85 19.68 -2.61 -0.36
C LYS A 85 20.31 -1.43 0.39
N ASP A 86 21.21 -0.69 -0.26
CA ASP A 86 21.89 0.48 0.31
C ASP A 86 21.12 1.80 0.11
N HIS A 87 19.91 1.72 -0.45
CA HIS A 87 19.11 2.91 -0.73
C HIS A 87 18.63 3.59 0.56
N SER A 88 18.65 4.92 0.59
CA SER A 88 18.29 5.70 1.79
C SER A 88 16.88 5.40 2.30
N SER A 89 15.91 5.19 1.41
CA SER A 89 14.54 4.86 1.80
C SER A 89 14.41 3.57 2.62
N ARG A 90 15.39 2.66 2.58
CA ARG A 90 15.41 1.44 3.39
C ARG A 90 15.97 1.64 4.80
N ARG A 91 16.48 2.83 5.11
CA ARG A 91 17.02 3.09 6.45
C ARG A 91 15.88 3.11 7.46
N GLU A 92 16.17 2.68 8.67
CA GLU A 92 15.23 2.79 9.80
C GLU A 92 14.90 4.24 10.15
N THR A 93 15.67 5.21 9.66
CA THR A 93 15.36 6.64 9.78
C THR A 93 14.21 7.06 8.89
N ASP A 94 13.96 6.36 7.78
CA ASP A 94 13.00 6.74 6.73
C ASP A 94 11.80 5.77 6.67
N THR A 95 11.96 4.53 7.13
CA THR A 95 10.92 3.48 7.05
C THR A 95 10.55 2.90 8.43
N TYR A 96 9.27 2.60 8.61
CA TYR A 96 8.74 1.92 9.79
C TYR A 96 8.85 0.39 9.64
N TYR A 97 9.92 -0.16 10.19
CA TYR A 97 10.10 -1.61 10.33
C TYR A 97 9.28 -2.15 11.51
N VAL A 98 8.43 -3.13 11.22
CA VAL A 98 7.68 -3.93 12.19
C VAL A 98 8.59 -5.03 12.73
N THR A 99 9.29 -5.71 11.81
CA THR A 99 10.41 -6.64 12.06
C THR A 99 11.45 -6.43 10.94
N ASP A 100 12.56 -7.17 10.96
CA ASP A 100 13.59 -7.11 9.91
C ASP A 100 13.05 -7.48 8.51
N GLU A 101 11.96 -8.24 8.45
CA GLU A 101 11.35 -8.72 7.21
C GLU A 101 10.08 -7.96 6.80
N TYR A 102 9.48 -7.17 7.71
CA TYR A 102 8.18 -6.53 7.50
C TYR A 102 8.21 -5.05 7.81
N VAL A 103 7.59 -4.26 6.93
CA VAL A 103 7.48 -2.80 7.04
C VAL A 103 6.04 -2.36 6.92
N LEU A 104 5.72 -1.19 7.46
CA LEU A 104 4.56 -0.45 6.99
C LEU A 104 4.82 -0.02 5.53
N ARG A 105 3.88 -0.27 4.63
CA ARG A 105 4.03 0.07 3.21
C ARG A 105 4.34 1.57 3.04
N THR A 106 5.35 1.84 2.23
CA THR A 106 5.83 3.21 1.98
C THR A 106 5.23 3.83 0.71
N GLN A 107 4.57 2.99 -0.09
CA GLN A 107 3.99 3.35 -1.37
C GLN A 107 2.86 2.41 -1.79
N MET A 108 1.95 2.88 -2.66
CA MET A 108 0.88 2.05 -3.21
C MET A 108 1.35 1.17 -4.39
N THR A 109 2.52 1.44 -4.97
CA THR A 109 3.15 0.62 -6.04
C THR A 109 3.32 -0.86 -5.64
N VAL A 110 3.40 -1.14 -4.34
CA VAL A 110 3.48 -2.50 -3.78
C VAL A 110 2.33 -3.40 -4.27
N MET A 111 1.18 -2.80 -4.62
CA MET A 111 0.07 -3.45 -5.34
C MET A 111 0.54 -4.34 -6.49
N TRP A 112 1.56 -3.94 -7.26
CA TRP A 112 2.04 -4.69 -8.42
C TRP A 112 2.47 -6.10 -8.03
N SER A 113 3.13 -6.23 -6.87
CA SER A 113 3.61 -7.52 -6.36
C SER A 113 2.49 -8.49 -6.04
N PHE A 114 1.30 -7.98 -5.74
CA PHE A 114 0.13 -8.80 -5.49
C PHE A 114 -0.67 -9.05 -6.77
N TYR A 115 -0.96 -8.00 -7.52
CA TYR A 115 -1.78 -8.06 -8.73
C TYR A 115 -1.13 -8.92 -9.82
N LEU A 116 0.18 -8.80 -10.03
CA LEU A 116 0.91 -9.55 -11.07
C LEU A 116 1.36 -10.95 -10.62
N LYS A 117 1.10 -11.34 -9.36
CA LYS A 117 1.29 -12.72 -8.88
C LYS A 117 -0.01 -13.54 -8.91
N ASP A 118 -1.14 -12.90 -9.17
CA ASP A 118 -2.42 -13.57 -9.29
C ASP A 118 -2.49 -14.35 -10.63
N PRO A 119 -2.68 -15.68 -10.60
CA PRO A 119 -2.79 -16.49 -11.81
C PRO A 119 -3.93 -16.05 -12.73
N GLU A 120 -5.04 -15.55 -12.20
CA GLU A 120 -6.18 -15.09 -13.00
C GLU A 120 -5.83 -13.81 -13.77
N ILE A 121 -5.08 -12.91 -13.14
CA ILE A 121 -4.59 -11.68 -13.79
C ILE A 121 -3.55 -12.00 -14.86
N LEU A 122 -2.63 -12.93 -14.60
CA LEU A 122 -1.66 -13.36 -15.60
C LEU A 122 -2.32 -14.05 -16.80
N GLU A 123 -3.37 -14.82 -16.55
CA GLU A 123 -4.14 -15.46 -17.61
C GLU A 123 -4.97 -14.43 -18.41
N LYS A 124 -5.54 -13.43 -17.74
CA LYS A 124 -6.19 -12.28 -18.38
C LYS A 124 -5.22 -11.52 -19.27
N LEU A 125 -4.01 -11.23 -18.79
CA LEU A 125 -2.96 -10.58 -19.60
C LEU A 125 -2.65 -11.37 -20.88
N LYS A 126 -2.50 -12.70 -20.77
CA LYS A 126 -2.24 -13.55 -21.94
C LYS A 126 -3.38 -13.57 -22.95
N LYS A 127 -4.63 -13.57 -22.47
CA LYS A 127 -5.83 -13.69 -23.31
C LYS A 127 -6.25 -12.36 -23.94
N GLU A 128 -6.28 -11.30 -23.13
CA GLU A 128 -6.77 -9.98 -23.52
C GLU A 128 -5.64 -9.09 -24.07
N GLY A 129 -4.38 -9.46 -23.85
CA GLY A 129 -3.21 -8.68 -24.29
C GLY A 129 -2.95 -7.45 -23.43
N TYR A 130 -3.71 -7.23 -22.36
CA TYR A 130 -3.44 -6.16 -21.41
C TYR A 130 -4.06 -6.44 -20.03
N VAL A 131 -3.50 -5.80 -19.00
CA VAL A 131 -4.11 -5.68 -17.66
C VAL A 131 -3.93 -4.26 -17.14
N ALA A 132 -4.88 -3.81 -16.34
CA ALA A 132 -4.90 -2.45 -15.82
C ALA A 132 -5.45 -2.43 -14.40
N ALA A 133 -4.76 -1.74 -13.49
CA ALA A 133 -5.13 -1.67 -12.09
C ALA A 133 -4.89 -0.28 -11.49
N LEU A 134 -5.74 0.10 -10.55
CA LEU A 134 -5.59 1.26 -9.68
C LEU A 134 -5.61 0.80 -8.21
N SER A 135 -4.82 1.46 -7.37
CA SER A 135 -4.85 1.25 -5.94
C SER A 135 -4.72 2.57 -5.23
N THR A 136 -5.45 2.73 -4.13
CA THR A 136 -5.39 3.91 -3.27
C THR A 136 -5.36 3.49 -1.82
N GLY A 137 -4.71 4.27 -0.98
CA GLY A 137 -4.73 4.00 0.45
C GLY A 137 -3.70 4.78 1.22
N ILE A 138 -3.76 4.59 2.54
CA ILE A 138 -2.77 5.15 3.46
C ILE A 138 -1.42 4.46 3.32
N VAL A 139 -0.34 5.23 3.31
CA VAL A 139 1.07 4.81 3.30
C VAL A 139 1.83 5.54 4.39
N PHE A 140 3.01 5.02 4.75
CA PHE A 140 3.75 5.49 5.91
C PHE A 140 5.22 5.75 5.58
N ARG A 141 5.75 6.88 6.03
CA ARG A 141 7.17 7.27 5.93
C ARG A 141 7.58 7.98 7.20
N LYS A 142 8.81 7.79 7.68
CA LYS A 142 9.32 8.48 8.89
C LYS A 142 9.75 9.91 8.57
N ASP A 143 8.84 10.68 7.99
CA ASP A 143 9.10 12.08 7.69
C ASP A 143 9.05 12.93 8.97
N GLU A 144 9.85 13.99 9.02
CA GLU A 144 9.76 14.99 10.09
C GLU A 144 8.40 15.69 10.03
N ILE A 145 7.75 15.86 11.18
CA ILE A 145 6.43 16.50 11.22
C ILE A 145 6.61 18.00 11.09
N ASP A 146 6.11 18.57 10.00
CA ASP A 146 6.07 20.00 9.75
C ASP A 146 4.77 20.42 9.04
N ARG A 147 4.73 21.63 8.48
CA ARG A 147 3.56 22.16 7.75
C ARG A 147 3.27 21.47 6.40
N HIS A 148 4.17 20.63 5.91
CA HIS A 148 4.13 19.98 4.60
C HIS A 148 4.26 18.46 4.68
N HIS A 149 4.78 17.93 5.78
CA HIS A 149 5.09 16.53 5.96
C HIS A 149 4.36 15.93 7.16
N PHE A 150 3.80 14.75 6.96
CA PHE A 150 3.20 13.95 8.01
C PHE A 150 3.49 12.46 7.77
N PRO A 151 3.83 11.68 8.80
CA PRO A 151 4.26 10.29 8.64
C PRO A 151 3.25 9.29 8.05
N ALA A 152 2.00 9.72 7.87
CA ALA A 152 0.93 8.91 7.29
C ALA A 152 0.08 9.74 6.33
N PHE A 153 0.11 9.39 5.05
CA PHE A 153 -0.58 10.12 4.00
C PHE A 153 -1.16 9.16 2.96
N HIS A 154 -1.89 9.67 1.99
CA HIS A 154 -2.62 8.86 1.02
C HIS A 154 -1.99 8.98 -0.36
N GLN A 155 -1.84 7.85 -1.03
CA GLN A 155 -1.35 7.78 -2.40
C GLN A 155 -2.36 7.05 -3.28
N ILE A 156 -2.27 7.33 -4.57
CA ILE A 156 -2.93 6.57 -5.63
C ILE A 156 -1.85 6.16 -6.63
N ASP A 157 -1.82 4.87 -6.95
CA ASP A 157 -0.90 4.30 -7.91
C ASP A 157 -1.69 3.53 -8.96
N GLY A 158 -1.19 3.56 -10.20
CA GLY A 158 -1.80 2.88 -11.33
C GLY A 158 -0.80 2.02 -12.08
N LEU A 159 -1.33 0.98 -12.72
CA LEU A 159 -0.60 0.08 -13.59
C LEU A 159 -1.40 -0.14 -14.88
N TYR A 160 -0.71 -0.11 -16.01
CA TYR A 160 -1.24 -0.57 -17.28
C TYR A 160 -0.11 -1.34 -17.98
N ILE A 161 -0.34 -2.61 -18.28
CA ILE A 161 0.60 -3.49 -18.98
C ILE A 161 -0.10 -4.01 -20.23
N CYS A 162 0.57 -3.94 -21.37
CA CYS A 162 0.13 -4.50 -22.65
C CYS A 162 1.28 -5.17 -23.39
#